data_AF-A0A8J3VZ24-F1
#
_entry.id   AF-A0A8J3VZ24-F1
#
_cell.length_a   1.000
_cell.length_b   1.000
_cell.length_c   1.000
_cell.angle_alpha   90.00
_cell.angle_beta   90.00
_cell.angle_gamma   90.00
#
_symmetry.space_group_name_H-M   'P 1'
#
loop_
_entity.id
_entity.type
_entity.pdbx_description
1 polymer ?
#
loop_
_entity_poly.entity_id
_entity_poly.type
_entity_poly.pdbx_seq_one_letter_code
_entity_poly.pdbx_strand_id
1 'polypeptide(L)' 'MGPVEKAVRDDVADLGDLVGVEPSLSEMAYRLAREIDGGGDDGKLLPQLNRELRQTLAQLLAARAPEEDDDDLGDLAAPE' A
#
# COMPACT_ATOMS: atom_id res chain seq x y z
N MET A 1 11.90 10.32 13.43
CA MET A 1 11.42 9.52 12.29
C MET A 1 12.61 8.75 11.74
N GLY A 2 12.51 7.43 11.67
CA GLY A 2 13.60 6.61 11.14
C GLY A 2 13.56 6.52 9.60
N PRO A 3 14.52 5.79 9.00
CA PRO A 3 14.66 5.72 7.56
C PRO A 3 13.47 5.07 6.86
N VAL A 4 12.85 4.04 7.46
CA VAL A 4 11.71 3.33 6.84
C VAL A 4 10.45 4.18 6.93
N GLU A 5 10.16 4.79 8.09
CA GLU A 5 9.01 5.70 8.22
C GLU A 5 9.13 6.89 7.26
N LYS A 6 10.35 7.42 7.07
CA LYS A 6 10.58 8.49 6.09
C LYS A 6 10.27 8.04 4.67
N ALA A 7 10.84 6.91 4.23
CA ALA A 7 10.65 6.41 2.87
C ALA A 7 9.17 6.15 2.57
N VAL A 8 8.44 5.52 3.49
CA VAL A 8 7.01 5.25 3.32
C VAL A 8 6.19 6.54 3.20
N ARG A 9 6.53 7.59 3.95
CA ARG A 9 5.84 8.89 3.82
C ARG A 9 6.11 9.56 2.49
N ASP A 10 7.36 9.52 2.03
CA ASP A 10 7.74 10.06 0.72
C ASP A 10 7.00 9.30 -0.39
N ASP A 11 7.00 7.97 -0.35
CA ASP A 11 6.30 7.11 -1.31
C ASP A 11 4.79 7.39 -1.34
N VAL A 12 4.14 7.50 -0.17
CA VAL A 12 2.70 7.79 -0.09
C VAL A 12 2.38 9.21 -0.59
N ALA A 13 3.24 10.19 -0.33
CA ALA A 13 3.07 11.54 -0.87
C ALA A 13 3.18 11.55 -2.41
N ASP A 14 4.07 10.73 -2.97
CA ASP A 14 4.25 10.58 -4.42
C ASP A 14 3.07 9.85 -5.10
N LEU A 15 2.26 9.09 -4.35
CA LEU A 15 1.05 8.42 -4.90
C LEU A 15 -0.04 9.41 -5.33
N GLY A 16 -0.05 10.62 -4.78
CA GLY A 16 -1.05 11.66 -5.11
C GLY A 16 -2.42 11.41 -4.45
N ASP A 17 -3.50 11.75 -5.15
CA ASP A 17 -4.86 11.65 -4.60
C ASP A 17 -5.35 10.19 -4.60
N LEU A 18 -5.37 9.59 -3.42
CA LEU A 18 -5.87 8.24 -3.18
C LEU A 18 -7.39 8.31 -3.02
N VAL A 19 -8.12 8.15 -4.12
CA VAL A 19 -9.59 8.20 -4.10
C VAL A 19 -10.14 6.98 -3.33
N GLY A 20 -10.90 7.21 -2.27
CA GLY A 20 -11.63 6.17 -1.55
C GLY A 20 -10.82 5.32 -0.56
N VAL A 21 -9.49 5.42 -0.53
CA VAL A 21 -8.63 4.56 0.31
C VAL A 21 -7.93 5.37 1.41
N GLU A 22 -8.82 5.68 2.34
CA GLU A 22 -8.71 6.04 3.74
C GLU A 22 -7.34 6.51 4.29
N PRO A 23 -7.31 7.70 4.93
CA PRO A 23 -6.23 8.13 5.82
C PRO A 23 -5.79 7.05 6.84
N SER A 24 -6.67 6.09 7.16
CA SER A 24 -6.41 4.96 8.04
C SER A 24 -5.27 4.06 7.53
N LEU A 25 -5.21 3.73 6.24
CA LEU A 25 -4.21 2.83 5.66
C LEU A 25 -2.84 3.49 5.57
N SER A 26 -2.81 4.79 5.22
CA SER A 26 -1.59 5.58 5.26
C SER A 26 -1.03 5.67 6.68
N GLU A 27 -1.88 5.95 7.68
CA GLU A 27 -1.47 5.97 9.09
C GLU A 27 -1.01 4.60 9.60
N MET A 28 -1.65 3.51 9.15
CA MET A 28 -1.19 2.14 9.45
C MET A 28 0.19 1.87 8.86
N ALA A 29 0.44 2.25 7.61
CA ALA A 29 1.74 2.10 6.96
C ALA A 29 2.83 2.88 7.72
N TYR A 30 2.55 4.13 8.14
CA TYR A 30 3.48 4.94 8.93
C TYR A 30 3.77 4.31 10.30
N ARG A 31 2.76 3.75 10.94
CA ARG A 31 2.92 3.07 12.23
C ARG A 31 3.79 1.82 12.09
N LEU A 32 3.52 0.95 11.11
CA LEU A 32 4.31 -0.26 10.87
C LEU A 32 5.77 0.08 10.55
N ALA A 33 6.00 1.10 9.72
CA ALA A 33 7.33 1.58 9.38
C ALA A 33 8.10 2.09 10.61
N ARG A 34 7.42 2.81 11.53
CA ARG A 34 8.01 3.25 12.80
C ARG A 34 8.40 2.08 13.70
N GLU A 35 7.57 1.05 13.80
CA GLU A 35 7.89 -0.14 14.60
C GLU A 35 9.09 -0.91 14.02
N ILE A 36 9.23 -0.95 12.68
CA ILE A 36 10.41 -1.49 12.00
C ILE A 36 11.66 -0.67 12.33
N ASP A 37 11.59 0.65 12.25
CA ASP A 37 12.69 1.55 12.61
C ASP A 37 13.09 1.40 14.09
N GLY A 38 12.12 1.10 14.97
CA GLY A 38 12.32 0.79 16.38
C GLY A 38 12.88 -0.62 16.65
N GLY A 39 13.06 -1.43 15.61
CA GLY A 39 13.64 -2.77 15.70
C GLY A 39 12.65 -3.89 16.02
N GLY A 40 11.34 -3.63 16.18
CA GLY A 40 10.29 -4.64 16.34
C GLY A 40 10.60 -5.76 17.35
N ASP A 41 10.43 -5.48 18.65
CA ASP A 41 10.72 -6.39 19.79
C ASP A 41 12.07 -7.13 19.64
N ASP A 42 13.17 -6.39 19.67
CA ASP A 42 14.55 -6.91 19.50
C ASP A 42 14.74 -7.75 18.23
N GLY A 43 14.06 -7.37 17.15
CA GLY A 43 14.15 -8.02 15.84
C GLY A 43 13.16 -9.16 15.62
N LYS A 44 12.47 -9.65 16.68
CA LYS A 44 11.60 -10.82 16.60
C LYS A 44 10.37 -10.58 15.74
N LEU A 45 9.84 -9.36 15.76
CA LEU A 45 8.64 -8.99 15.01
C LEU A 45 8.97 -8.46 13.62
N LEU A 46 10.25 -8.20 13.29
CA LEU A 46 10.62 -7.64 11.99
C LEU A 46 10.11 -8.44 10.79
N PRO A 47 10.14 -9.79 10.78
CA PRO A 47 9.60 -10.55 9.66
C PRO A 47 8.08 -10.38 9.49
N GLN A 48 7.34 -10.27 10.60
CA GLN A 48 5.90 -10.05 10.61
C GLN A 48 5.57 -8.62 10.17
N LEU A 49 6.19 -7.62 10.79
CA LEU A 49 5.99 -6.20 10.48
C LEU A 49 6.32 -5.90 9.00
N ASN A 50 7.37 -6.52 8.44
CA ASN A 50 7.69 -6.38 7.01
C ASN A 50 6.63 -6.99 6.08
N ARG A 51 5.99 -8.10 6.48
CA ARG A 51 4.90 -8.67 5.67
C ARG A 51 3.67 -7.77 5.74
N GLU A 52 3.31 -7.31 6.93
CA GLU A 52 2.18 -6.41 7.14
C GLU A 52 2.38 -5.10 6.36
N LEU A 53 3.55 -4.47 6.48
CA LEU A 53 3.85 -3.23 5.74
C LEU A 53 3.72 -3.44 4.22
N ARG A 54 4.28 -4.53 3.67
CA ARG A 54 4.13 -4.83 2.24
C ARG A 54 2.68 -5.05 1.81
N GLN A 55 1.87 -5.69 2.65
CA GLN A 55 0.44 -5.88 2.37
C GLN A 55 -0.32 -4.55 2.39
N THR A 56 -0.06 -3.69 3.37
CA THR A 56 -0.67 -2.35 3.46
C THR A 56 -0.29 -1.49 2.25
N LEU A 57 0.98 -1.48 1.86
CA LEU A 57 1.45 -0.75 0.67
C LEU A 57 0.83 -1.29 -0.63
N ALA A 58 0.65 -2.61 -0.75
CA ALA A 58 -0.03 -3.19 -1.91
C ALA A 58 -1.50 -2.74 -2.01
N GLN A 59 -2.19 -2.59 -0.89
CA GLN A 59 -3.56 -2.07 -0.86
C GLN A 59 -3.62 -0.59 -1.25
N LEU A 60 -2.68 0.22 -0.75
CA LEU A 60 -2.56 1.64 -1.15
C LEU A 60 -2.25 1.80 -2.65
N LEU A 61 -1.48 0.89 -3.24
CA LEU A 61 -1.21 0.90 -4.67
C LEU A 61 -2.44 0.47 -5.49
N ALA A 62 -3.16 -0.55 -5.04
CA ALA A 62 -4.39 -1.01 -5.70
C ALA A 62 -5.50 0.07 -5.66
N ALA A 63 -5.56 0.83 -4.57
CA ALA A 63 -6.45 1.98 -4.42
C ALA A 63 -6.26 3.09 -5.45
N ARG A 64 -5.01 3.28 -5.87
CA ARG A 64 -4.64 4.28 -6.86
C ARG A 64 -5.01 3.83 -8.27
N ALA A 65 -5.03 2.51 -8.51
CA ALA A 65 -5.38 2.01 -9.81
C ALA A 65 -6.79 2.54 -10.13
N PRO A 66 -6.98 3.25 -11.25
CA PRO A 66 -8.34 3.48 -11.74
C PRO A 66 -8.99 2.10 -11.80
N GLU A 67 -10.26 1.99 -11.39
CA GLU A 67 -11.04 0.78 -11.66
C GLU A 67 -10.79 0.48 -13.14
N GLU A 68 -10.04 -0.59 -13.43
CA GLU A 68 -9.86 -1.04 -14.80
C GLU A 68 -11.29 -1.27 -15.26
N ASP A 69 -11.77 -0.44 -16.20
CA ASP A 69 -13.08 -0.61 -16.80
C ASP A 69 -13.24 -2.10 -17.09
N ASP A 70 -14.35 -2.68 -16.64
CA ASP A 70 -14.85 -4.02 -16.96
C ASP A 70 -15.15 -4.16 -18.49
N ASP A 71 -14.30 -3.58 -19.35
CA ASP A 71 -14.45 -3.42 -20.80
C ASP A 71 -13.81 -4.57 -21.60
N ASP A 72 -13.33 -5.63 -20.94
CA ASP A 72 -12.99 -6.91 -21.59
C ASP A 72 -14.18 -7.91 -21.59
N LEU A 73 -15.41 -7.43 -21.39
CA LEU A 73 -16.63 -8.13 -21.82
C LEU A 73 -17.03 -7.78 -23.28
N GLY A 74 -16.06 -7.36 -24.10
CA GLY A 74 -16.25 -6.97 -25.50
C GLY A 74 -16.26 -8.11 -26.52
N ASP A 75 -15.88 -9.34 -26.13
CA ASP A 75 -15.80 -10.48 -27.07
C ASP A 75 -17.09 -11.32 -27.15
N LEU A 76 -18.24 -10.67 -26.93
CA LEU A 76 -19.57 -11.20 -27.18
C LEU A 76 -20.30 -10.39 -28.29
N ALA A 77 -19.75 -10.35 -29.52
CA ALA A 77 -20.54 -10.30 -30.78
C ALA A 77 -19.71 -10.32 -32.10
N ALA A 78 -19.53 -11.54 -32.67
CA ALA A 78 -19.67 -11.97 -34.09
C ALA A 78 -18.77 -11.36 -35.22
N PRO A 79 -18.67 -11.92 -36.46
CA PRO A 79 -19.19 -13.19 -37.04
C PRO A 79 -18.17 -14.02 -37.88
N GLU A 80 -18.44 -15.32 -38.13
CA GLU A 80 -18.42 -16.00 -39.45
C GLU A 80 -19.36 -17.21 -39.43
#